data_AF-W1YTW7-F1
#
_entry.id   AF-W1YTW7-F1
#
_cell.length_a   1.000
_cell.length_b   1.000
_cell.length_c   1.000
_cell.angle_alpha   90.00
_cell.angle_beta   90.00
_cell.angle_gamma   90.00
#
_symmetry.space_group_name_H-M   'P 1'
#
loop_
_entity.id
_entity.type
_entity.pdbx_description
1 polymer ?
#
loop_
_entity_poly.entity_id
_entity_poly.type
_entity_poly.pdbx_seq_one_letter_code
_entity_poly.pdbx_strand_id
1 'polypeptide(L)' 'IPSLEGSQIPLRETSFVYTRREPLGVVAGIGAWNYPIQIALWKSAPALAAGNAMIFKPSEVTPLTAL' A
#
# COMPACT_ATOMS: atom_id res chain seq x y z
N ILE A 1 -15.94 -1.68 -1.17
CA ILE A 1 -14.49 -1.52 -0.87
C ILE A 1 -13.79 -2.61 -1.65
N PRO A 2 -12.82 -2.33 -2.54
CA PRO A 2 -12.07 -3.41 -3.18
C PRO A 2 -11.31 -4.14 -2.08
N SER A 3 -11.66 -5.39 -1.81
CA SER A 3 -10.93 -6.21 -0.86
C SER A 3 -9.57 -6.58 -1.47
N LEU A 4 -8.55 -6.71 -0.64
CA LEU A 4 -7.22 -7.22 -1.06
C LEU A 4 -7.25 -8.74 -1.31
N GLU A 5 -8.38 -9.26 -1.77
CA GLU A 5 -8.63 -10.67 -1.96
C GLU A 5 -8.13 -11.14 -3.34
N GLY A 6 -7.82 -12.43 -3.38
CA GLY A 6 -7.63 -13.16 -4.62
C GLY A 6 -8.96 -13.43 -5.33
N SER A 7 -8.87 -13.94 -6.55
CA SER A 7 -10.02 -14.43 -7.31
C SER A 7 -9.83 -15.88 -7.69
N GLN A 8 -10.89 -16.69 -7.56
CA GLN A 8 -10.93 -18.02 -8.16
C GLN A 8 -11.39 -17.89 -9.62
N ILE A 9 -10.72 -18.60 -10.52
CA ILE A 9 -11.00 -18.54 -11.97
C ILE A 9 -11.45 -19.92 -12.44
N PRO A 10 -12.71 -20.09 -12.88
CA PRO A 10 -13.18 -21.36 -13.42
C PRO A 10 -12.64 -21.53 -14.86
N LEU A 11 -11.54 -22.26 -15.02
CA LEU A 11 -10.92 -22.48 -16.33
C LEU A 11 -11.44 -23.74 -17.03
N ARG A 12 -11.38 -24.89 -16.35
CA ARG A 12 -11.87 -26.22 -16.79
C ARG A 12 -12.27 -27.02 -15.55
N GLU A 13 -13.16 -28.00 -15.68
CA GLU A 13 -13.70 -28.77 -14.55
C GLU A 13 -12.61 -29.45 -13.69
N THR A 14 -11.49 -29.86 -14.30
CA THR A 14 -10.38 -30.54 -13.62
C THR A 14 -9.29 -29.60 -13.12
N SER A 15 -9.47 -28.28 -13.24
CA SER A 15 -8.43 -27.29 -12.94
C SER A 15 -8.85 -26.37 -11.79
N PHE A 16 -8.03 -26.32 -10.75
CA PHE A 16 -8.17 -25.37 -9.65
C PHE A 16 -7.21 -24.20 -9.84
N VAL A 17 -7.73 -23.02 -10.14
CA VAL A 17 -6.95 -21.79 -10.40
C VAL A 17 -7.46 -20.67 -9.53
N TYR A 18 -6.53 -19.97 -8.87
CA TYR A 18 -6.83 -18.77 -8.11
C TYR A 18 -5.66 -17.80 -8.15
N THR A 19 -5.94 -16.52 -7.94
CA THR A 19 -4.94 -15.46 -7.82
C THR A 19 -4.71 -15.13 -6.35
N ARG A 20 -3.51 -14.63 -6.03
CA ARG A 20 -3.19 -14.05 -4.72
C ARG A 20 -2.65 -12.64 -4.94
N ARG A 21 -2.97 -11.74 -4.02
CA ARG A 21 -2.38 -10.40 -3.96
C ARG A 21 -1.25 -10.45 -2.95
N GLU A 22 -0.02 -10.48 -3.43
CA GLU A 22 1.18 -10.54 -2.58
C GLU A 22 1.77 -9.12 -2.40
N PRO A 23 2.37 -8.82 -1.23
CA PRO A 23 3.03 -7.54 -1.01
C PRO A 23 4.21 -7.37 -1.97
N LEU A 24 4.50 -6.12 -2.33
CA LEU A 24 5.67 -5.74 -3.11
C LEU A 24 6.97 -5.78 -2.29
N GLY A 25 6.86 -5.80 -0.96
CA GLY A 25 7.99 -5.79 -0.03
C GLY A 25 8.23 -4.39 0.54
N VAL A 26 9.37 -3.79 0.21
CA VAL A 26 9.74 -2.44 0.68
C VAL A 26 9.32 -1.39 -0.36
N VAL A 27 8.57 -0.39 0.07
CA VAL A 27 8.11 0.71 -0.78
C VAL A 27 8.58 2.07 -0.25
N ALA A 28 8.75 3.04 -1.14
CA ALA A 28 9.13 4.41 -0.79
C ALA A 28 7.99 5.40 -1.05
N GLY A 29 7.76 6.33 -0.13
CA GLY A 29 6.81 7.42 -0.27
C GLY A 29 7.47 8.78 -0.06
N ILE A 30 7.18 9.75 -0.94
CA ILE A 30 7.61 11.15 -0.78
C ILE A 30 6.36 12.01 -0.54
N GLY A 31 6.38 12.82 0.52
CA GLY A 31 5.26 13.69 0.92
C GLY A 31 5.40 15.14 0.46
N ALA A 32 4.28 15.78 0.12
CA ALA A 32 4.20 17.23 -0.07
C ALA A 32 3.96 17.95 1.28
N TRP A 33 4.00 19.28 1.26
CA TRP A 33 4.05 20.10 2.48
C TRP A 33 2.69 20.57 3.02
N ASN A 34 1.62 20.51 2.21
CA ASN A 34 0.34 21.17 2.50
C ASN A 34 -0.55 20.43 3.50
N TYR A 35 -0.42 19.10 3.60
CA TYR A 35 -1.13 18.28 4.60
C TYR A 35 -0.21 17.15 5.10
N PRO A 36 0.88 17.47 5.83
CA PRO A 36 2.00 16.56 6.03
C PRO A 36 1.61 15.23 6.71
N ILE A 37 0.85 15.29 7.80
CA ILE A 37 0.34 14.08 8.49
C ILE A 37 -0.63 13.28 7.60
N GLN A 38 -1.55 13.96 6.91
CA GLN A 38 -2.57 13.31 6.09
C GLN A 38 -1.96 12.62 4.88
N ILE A 39 -0.95 13.24 4.25
CA ILE A 39 -0.21 12.65 3.12
C ILE A 39 0.61 11.44 3.59
N ALA A 40 1.24 11.52 4.76
CA ALA A 40 1.94 10.38 5.35
C ALA A 40 0.97 9.19 5.52
N LEU A 41 -0.20 9.43 6.12
CA LEU A 41 -1.24 8.42 6.32
C LEU A 41 -1.81 7.87 5.01
N TRP A 42 -2.11 8.72 4.03
CA TRP A 42 -2.62 8.28 2.72
C TRP A 42 -1.66 7.39 1.95
N LYS A 43 -0.36 7.46 2.24
CA LYS A 43 0.64 6.59 1.64
C LYS A 43 0.89 5.35 2.51
N SER A 44 1.12 5.53 3.81
CA SER A 44 1.50 4.43 4.69
C SER A 44 0.33 3.48 4.98
N ALA A 45 -0.90 3.99 5.16
CA ALA A 45 -2.05 3.15 5.48
C ALA A 45 -2.35 2.09 4.41
N PRO A 46 -2.49 2.41 3.11
CA PRO A 46 -2.71 1.37 2.10
C PRO A 46 -1.48 0.48 1.88
N ALA A 47 -0.25 1.01 2.03
CA ALA A 47 0.96 0.21 1.91
C ALA A 47 1.05 -0.87 3.00
N LEU A 48 0.81 -0.48 4.25
CA LEU A 48 0.76 -1.39 5.40
C LEU A 48 -0.41 -2.36 5.31
N ALA A 49 -1.60 -1.89 4.90
CA ALA A 49 -2.77 -2.76 4.72
C ALA A 49 -2.52 -3.84 3.65
N ALA A 50 -1.74 -3.54 2.61
CA ALA A 50 -1.30 -4.48 1.60
C ALA A 50 -0.10 -5.35 2.00
N GLY A 51 0.39 -5.24 3.25
CA GLY A 51 1.49 -6.06 3.79
C GLY A 51 2.90 -5.58 3.41
N ASN A 52 3.06 -4.33 2.98
CA ASN A 52 4.38 -3.76 2.65
C ASN A 52 5.03 -3.10 3.85
N ALA A 53 6.36 -3.01 3.85
CA ALA A 53 7.10 -2.07 4.68
C ALA A 53 7.30 -0.75 3.92
N MET A 54 7.18 0.40 4.58
CA MET A 54 7.32 1.71 3.93
C MET A 54 8.47 2.53 4.53
N ILE A 55 9.26 3.14 3.65
CA ILE A 55 10.16 4.24 3.98
C ILE A 55 9.51 5.54 3.48
N PHE A 56 9.32 6.52 4.37
CA PHE A 56 8.67 7.77 4.02
C PHE A 56 9.64 8.96 4.16
N LYS A 57 9.83 9.71 3.07
CA LYS A 57 10.50 11.03 3.10
C LYS A 57 9.43 12.11 3.29
N PRO A 58 9.39 12.80 4.44
CA PRO A 58 8.54 13.97 4.59
C PRO A 58 9.09 15.15 3.78
N SER A 59 8.24 16.16 3.54
CA SER A 59 8.69 17.42 2.97
C SER A 59 9.66 18.11 3.92
N GLU A 60 10.74 18.65 3.37
CA GLU A 60 11.70 19.50 4.09
C GLU A 60 11.08 20.78 4.69
N VAL A 61 9.92 21.22 4.19
CA VAL A 61 9.23 22.43 4.67
C VAL A 61 8.39 22.15 5.91
N THR A 62 7.76 20.98 6.01
CA THR A 62 6.84 20.62 7.10
C THR A 62 7.09 19.20 7.63
N PRO A 63 8.30 18.91 8.18
CA PRO A 63 8.67 17.53 8.52
C PRO A 63 8.07 17.03 9.84
N LEU A 64 7.79 17.94 10.78
CA LEU A 64 7.61 17.58 12.20
C LEU A 64 6.46 16.63 12.49
N THR A 65 5.34 16.72 11.77
CA THR A 65 4.19 15.86 12.04
C THR A 65 4.33 14.45 11.45
N ALA A 66 5.37 14.19 10.67
CA ALA A 66 5.63 12.91 10.03
C ALA A 66 6.82 12.14 10.65
N LEU A 67 7.45 12.71 11.69
CA LEU A 67 8.49 12.10 12.52
C LEU A 67 7.86 11.52 13.79
#